data_AF-A0A2W7HY95-F1
#
_entry.id   AF-A0A2W7HY95-F1
#
_cell.length_a   1.000
_cell.length_b   1.000
_cell.length_c   1.000
_cell.angle_alpha   90.00
_cell.angle_beta   90.00
_cell.angle_gamma   90.00
#
_symmetry.space_group_name_H-M   'P 1'
#
loop_
_entity.id
_entity.type
_entity.pdbx_description
1 polymer ?
#
loop_
_entity_poly.entity_id
_entity_poly.type
_entity_poly.pdbx_seq_one_letter_code
_entity_poly.pdbx_strand_id
1 'polypeptide(L)'
;MEFKISENIKRIELHDSSIDFLEINSDKIILTFDWAKLENYKEKNLDGIILGKCRLELCGIIETTFEITTDEETKTIGFPDDFQSRLDIIGENDSENDNHLRIGSIINYDGKLAWANWNLSFNKFDFYWNNHVTFEEWKNGAVAE
;
A
#
# COMPACT_ATOMS: atom_id res chain seq x y z
N MET A 1 -8.36 12.37 8.88
CA MET A 1 -8.54 10.97 9.29
C MET A 1 -8.31 10.89 10.79
N GLU A 2 -9.10 10.10 11.53
CA GLU A 2 -9.13 10.10 13.00
C GLU A 2 -8.02 9.23 13.63
N PHE A 3 -7.80 8.04 13.10
CA PHE A 3 -6.83 7.08 13.62
C PHE A 3 -5.52 7.11 12.83
N LYS A 4 -4.43 6.71 13.47
CA LYS A 4 -3.09 6.77 12.91
C LYS A 4 -2.13 5.74 13.52
N ILE A 5 -1.21 5.21 12.71
CA ILE A 5 0.07 4.63 13.15
C ILE A 5 1.25 5.32 12.44
N SER A 6 2.41 5.35 13.08
CA SER A 6 3.68 5.89 12.53
C SER A 6 4.87 4.96 12.72
N GLU A 7 4.60 3.75 13.24
CA GLU A 7 5.61 2.75 13.57
C GLU A 7 5.08 1.37 13.21
N ASN A 8 5.99 0.44 12.94
CA ASN A 8 5.72 -0.94 12.55
C ASN A 8 4.85 -1.06 11.29
N ILE A 9 5.34 -0.52 10.16
CA ILE A 9 4.63 -0.51 8.87
C ILE A 9 4.29 -1.91 8.37
N LYS A 10 5.05 -2.93 8.81
CA LYS A 10 4.83 -4.37 8.53
C LYS A 10 3.44 -4.88 8.93
N ARG A 11 2.74 -4.14 9.80
CA ARG A 11 1.37 -4.47 10.22
C ARG A 11 0.34 -4.19 9.11
N ILE A 12 0.68 -3.40 8.11
CA ILE A 12 -0.23 -3.02 7.03
C ILE A 12 -0.23 -4.10 5.96
N GLU A 13 -1.41 -4.58 5.58
CA GLU A 13 -1.61 -5.50 4.47
C GLU A 13 -2.57 -4.86 3.46
N LEU A 14 -2.10 -4.77 2.22
CA LEU A 14 -2.74 -4.09 1.09
C LEU A 14 -3.18 -5.07 -0.01
N HIS A 15 -3.07 -6.38 0.22
CA HIS A 15 -3.51 -7.41 -0.73
C HIS A 15 -4.97 -7.17 -1.12
N ASP A 16 -5.27 -7.22 -2.42
CA ASP A 16 -6.57 -6.92 -3.01
C ASP A 16 -7.11 -5.49 -2.77
N SER A 17 -6.27 -4.56 -2.32
CA SER A 17 -6.63 -3.13 -2.29
C SER A 17 -6.36 -2.45 -3.63
N SER A 18 -7.07 -1.36 -3.87
CA SER A 18 -6.91 -0.47 -5.00
C SER A 18 -6.33 0.87 -4.55
N ILE A 19 -5.55 1.53 -5.42
CA ILE A 19 -5.07 2.90 -5.17
C ILE A 19 -6.10 3.88 -5.75
N ASP A 20 -6.88 4.50 -4.87
CA ASP A 20 -7.87 5.54 -5.18
C ASP A 20 -7.23 6.87 -5.56
N PHE A 21 -6.07 7.17 -4.96
CA PHE A 21 -5.35 8.42 -5.19
C PHE A 21 -3.86 8.22 -5.00
N LEU A 22 -3.08 8.74 -5.93
CA LEU A 22 -1.63 8.77 -5.91
C LEU A 22 -1.15 10.21 -6.14
N GLU A 23 -0.33 10.72 -5.23
CA GLU A 23 0.42 11.96 -5.40
C GLU A 23 1.89 11.72 -5.06
N ILE A 24 2.78 12.08 -5.99
CA ILE A 24 4.22 11.96 -5.84
C ILE A 24 4.82 13.35 -6.04
N ASN A 25 5.64 13.79 -5.09
CA ASN A 25 6.55 14.91 -5.24
C ASN A 25 7.94 14.53 -4.74
N SER A 26 8.90 15.46 -4.82
CA SER A 26 10.32 15.15 -4.55
C SER A 26 10.61 14.67 -3.13
N ASP A 27 9.77 14.97 -2.14
CA ASP A 27 10.01 14.64 -0.73
C ASP A 27 8.90 13.79 -0.11
N LYS A 28 7.75 13.66 -0.79
CA LYS A 28 6.55 13.04 -0.24
C LYS A 28 5.81 12.21 -1.28
N ILE A 29 5.34 11.05 -0.84
CA ILE A 29 4.40 10.19 -1.57
C ILE A 29 3.14 10.05 -0.72
N ILE A 30 1.98 10.27 -1.32
CA ILE A 30 0.67 10.07 -0.70
C ILE A 30 -0.09 9.04 -1.50
N LEU A 31 -0.51 7.98 -0.82
CA LEU A 31 -1.32 6.89 -1.35
C LEU A 31 -2.63 6.86 -0.58
N THR A 32 -3.75 6.78 -1.27
CA THR A 32 -5.05 6.48 -0.64
C THR A 32 -5.54 5.16 -1.20
N PHE A 33 -5.94 4.26 -0.31
CA PHE A 33 -6.48 2.96 -0.65
C PHE A 33 -7.96 2.91 -0.28
N ASP A 34 -8.71 2.12 -1.03
CA ASP A 34 -10.11 1.83 -0.76
C ASP A 34 -10.30 1.07 0.56
N TRP A 35 -9.38 0.16 0.88
CA TRP A 35 -9.33 -0.56 2.15
C TRP A 35 -7.91 -1.02 2.47
N ALA A 36 -7.71 -1.50 3.71
CA ALA A 36 -6.51 -2.23 4.10
C ALA A 36 -6.81 -3.12 5.30
N LYS A 37 -5.97 -4.13 5.54
CA LYS A 37 -5.94 -4.84 6.82
C LYS A 37 -4.80 -4.29 7.67
N LEU A 38 -5.08 -4.09 8.96
CA LEU A 38 -4.07 -3.74 9.94
C LEU A 38 -3.96 -4.86 10.97
N GLU A 39 -2.83 -5.53 10.99
CA GLU A 39 -2.53 -6.58 11.95
C GLU A 39 -2.12 -6.00 13.31
N ASN A 40 -2.33 -6.81 14.34
CA ASN A 40 -1.90 -6.57 15.71
C ASN A 40 -2.27 -5.17 16.18
N TYR A 41 -3.57 -4.85 16.20
CA TYR A 41 -4.08 -3.55 16.65
C TYR A 41 -3.98 -3.41 18.18
N LYS A 42 -2.72 -3.30 18.64
CA LYS A 42 -2.30 -3.21 20.05
C LYS A 42 -3.01 -2.11 20.80
N GLU A 43 -3.31 -1.02 20.10
CA GLU A 43 -4.00 0.17 20.61
C GLU A 43 -5.37 -0.19 21.23
N LYS A 44 -5.97 -1.30 20.79
CA LYS A 44 -7.21 -1.86 21.37
C LYS A 44 -7.12 -3.35 21.76
N ASN A 45 -5.93 -3.93 21.84
CA ASN A 45 -5.71 -5.36 22.10
C ASN A 45 -6.51 -6.29 21.16
N LEU A 46 -6.49 -5.99 19.86
CA LEU A 46 -7.13 -6.83 18.84
C LEU A 46 -6.08 -7.46 17.92
N ASP A 47 -6.33 -8.68 17.47
CA ASP A 47 -5.43 -9.41 16.55
C ASP A 47 -5.28 -8.70 15.20
N GLY A 48 -6.30 -7.97 14.78
CA GLY A 48 -6.29 -7.15 13.58
C GLY A 48 -7.66 -6.54 13.29
N ILE A 49 -7.67 -5.55 12.41
CA ILE A 49 -8.88 -4.85 11.97
C ILE A 49 -8.87 -4.68 10.46
N ILE A 50 -10.07 -4.62 9.87
CA ILE A 50 -10.26 -4.26 8.47
C ILE A 50 -10.62 -2.78 8.44
N LEU A 51 -9.81 -2.02 7.72
CA LEU A 51 -9.96 -0.58 7.57
C LEU A 51 -10.81 -0.29 6.34
N GLY A 52 -11.64 0.74 6.43
CA GLY A 52 -12.20 1.38 5.24
C GLY A 52 -11.13 2.22 4.53
N LYS A 53 -11.59 3.25 3.81
CA LYS A 53 -10.70 4.15 3.09
C LYS A 53 -9.59 4.69 3.99
N CYS A 54 -8.35 4.46 3.58
CA CYS A 54 -7.16 4.74 4.36
C CYS A 54 -6.09 5.45 3.53
N ARG A 55 -5.16 6.13 4.19
CA ARG A 55 -4.14 6.98 3.56
C ARG A 55 -2.77 6.69 4.14
N LEU A 56 -1.83 6.38 3.28
CA LEU A 56 -0.42 6.28 3.61
C LEU A 56 0.32 7.53 3.12
N GLU A 57 1.06 8.16 4.03
CA GLU A 57 1.98 9.24 3.71
C GLU A 57 3.41 8.77 3.97
N LEU A 58 4.26 8.83 2.96
CA LEU A 58 5.70 8.59 3.07
C LEU A 58 6.41 9.93 2.91
N CYS A 59 7.29 10.30 3.83
CA CYS A 59 8.00 11.57 3.82
C CYS A 59 9.51 11.38 3.93
N GLY A 60 10.27 12.31 3.34
CA GLY A 60 11.71 12.19 3.25
C GLY A 60 12.10 11.03 2.35
N ILE A 61 11.59 11.02 1.11
CA ILE A 61 11.90 9.97 0.13
C ILE A 61 13.41 9.96 -0.14
N ILE A 62 14.03 8.81 0.09
CA ILE A 62 15.47 8.59 -0.10
C ILE A 62 15.71 8.00 -1.49
N GLU A 63 14.97 6.94 -1.81
CA GLU A 63 15.13 6.17 -3.04
C GLU A 63 13.80 5.52 -3.42
N THR A 64 13.54 5.45 -4.72
CA THR A 64 12.42 4.68 -5.27
C THR A 64 12.91 3.89 -6.47
N THR A 65 12.63 2.60 -6.51
CA THR A 65 12.88 1.77 -7.69
C THR A 65 11.58 1.12 -8.14
N PHE A 66 11.43 0.99 -9.45
CA PHE A 66 10.27 0.37 -10.06
C PHE A 66 10.73 -0.72 -11.02
N GLU A 67 10.44 -1.96 -10.67
CA GLU A 67 10.84 -3.14 -11.44
C GLU A 67 9.62 -3.78 -12.07
N ILE A 68 9.75 -4.15 -13.34
CA ILE A 68 8.72 -4.86 -14.10
C ILE A 68 9.26 -6.22 -14.49
N THR A 69 8.47 -7.25 -14.19
CA THR A 69 8.68 -8.63 -14.59
C THR A 69 7.58 -9.03 -15.58
N THR A 70 8.00 -9.38 -16.79
CA THR A 70 7.16 -10.02 -17.82
C THR A 70 7.60 -11.47 -18.00
N ASP A 71 6.93 -12.21 -18.89
CA ASP A 71 7.34 -13.58 -19.25
C ASP A 71 8.76 -13.64 -19.87
N GLU A 72 9.25 -12.52 -20.43
CA GLU A 72 10.51 -12.46 -21.17
C GLU A 72 11.68 -12.02 -20.30
N GLU A 73 11.46 -11.04 -19.41
CA GLU A 73 12.53 -10.43 -18.63
C GLU A 73 12.04 -9.74 -17.35
N THR A 74 12.99 -9.45 -16.46
CA THR A 74 12.80 -8.48 -15.37
C THR A 74 13.74 -7.31 -15.58
N LYS A 75 13.21 -6.08 -15.49
CA LYS A 75 14.00 -4.85 -15.63
C LYS A 75 13.52 -3.74 -14.72
N THR A 76 14.45 -2.90 -14.28
CA THR A 76 14.14 -1.64 -13.62
C THR A 76 13.83 -0.57 -14.66
N ILE A 77 12.75 0.18 -14.46
CA ILE A 77 12.34 1.30 -15.31
C ILE A 77 12.05 2.54 -14.45
N GLY A 78 11.88 3.70 -15.09
CA GLY A 78 11.34 4.87 -14.40
C GLY A 78 9.90 4.63 -13.96
N PHE A 79 9.50 5.23 -12.83
CA PHE A 79 8.12 5.14 -12.36
C PHE A 79 7.16 5.70 -13.44
N PRO A 80 6.12 4.96 -13.84
CA PRO A 80 5.25 5.40 -14.93
C PRO A 80 4.30 6.52 -14.49
N ASP A 81 4.23 7.61 -15.25
CA ASP A 81 3.34 8.75 -14.97
C ASP A 81 1.85 8.36 -14.91
N ASP A 82 1.48 7.29 -15.62
CA ASP A 82 0.13 6.74 -15.73
C ASP A 82 -0.07 5.47 -14.89
N PHE A 83 0.81 5.23 -13.89
CA PHE A 83 0.79 4.04 -13.02
C PHE A 83 -0.62 3.66 -12.53
N GLN A 84 -1.36 4.63 -11.98
CA GLN A 84 -2.68 4.37 -11.39
C GLN A 84 -3.69 3.83 -12.42
N SER A 85 -3.56 4.21 -13.69
CA SER A 85 -4.43 3.71 -14.76
C SER A 85 -4.02 2.34 -15.29
N ARG A 86 -2.77 1.93 -15.03
CA ARG A 86 -2.22 0.62 -15.39
C ARG A 86 -2.39 -0.41 -14.29
N LEU A 87 -2.54 0.04 -13.05
CA LEU A 87 -2.71 -0.83 -11.90
C LEU A 87 -4.02 -1.61 -12.02
N ASP A 88 -3.92 -2.93 -11.98
CA ASP A 88 -5.08 -3.82 -11.89
C ASP A 88 -5.39 -4.08 -10.43
N ILE A 89 -4.43 -4.63 -9.68
CA ILE A 89 -4.59 -4.93 -8.26
C ILE A 89 -3.24 -4.95 -7.53
N ILE A 90 -3.25 -4.59 -6.25
CA ILE A 90 -2.12 -4.85 -5.35
C ILE A 90 -2.16 -6.33 -4.97
N GLY A 91 -1.14 -7.07 -5.39
CA GLY A 91 -1.00 -8.49 -5.08
C GLY A 91 -0.34 -8.71 -3.71
N GLU A 92 0.58 -7.84 -3.29
CA GLU A 92 1.19 -7.94 -1.97
C GLU A 92 1.88 -6.63 -1.59
N ASN A 93 2.18 -6.50 -0.30
CA ASN A 93 3.14 -5.52 0.17
C ASN A 93 4.04 -6.17 1.23
N ASP A 94 5.29 -5.72 1.28
CA ASP A 94 6.24 -6.18 2.29
C ASP A 94 7.12 -5.02 2.73
N SER A 95 7.73 -5.16 3.89
CA SER A 95 8.59 -4.14 4.46
C SER A 95 9.70 -4.82 5.23
N GLU A 96 10.94 -4.37 5.06
CA GLU A 96 12.07 -4.89 5.83
C GLU A 96 12.17 -4.21 7.20
N ASN A 97 11.75 -2.94 7.27
CA ASN A 97 11.81 -2.06 8.42
C ASN A 97 10.86 -0.85 8.21
N ASP A 98 10.68 -0.01 9.22
CA ASP A 98 9.75 1.13 9.19
C ASP A 98 10.09 2.25 8.20
N ASN A 99 11.21 2.12 7.50
CA ASN A 99 11.72 3.06 6.51
C ASN A 99 11.72 2.49 5.09
N HIS A 100 11.16 1.29 4.91
CA HIS A 100 11.07 0.62 3.62
C HIS A 100 9.66 0.05 3.39
N LEU A 101 9.17 0.17 2.16
CA LEU A 101 7.95 -0.49 1.69
C LEU A 101 8.15 -0.98 0.26
N ARG A 102 7.82 -2.23 -0.01
CA ARG A 102 7.61 -2.77 -1.35
C ARG A 102 6.12 -2.96 -1.58
N ILE A 103 5.61 -2.46 -2.69
CA ILE A 103 4.27 -2.77 -3.19
C ILE A 103 4.43 -3.64 -4.44
N GLY A 104 3.99 -4.89 -4.35
CA GLY A 104 3.90 -5.84 -5.45
C GLY A 104 2.51 -5.78 -6.09
N SER A 105 2.44 -5.64 -7.40
CA SER A 105 1.16 -5.41 -8.08
C SER A 105 1.12 -6.04 -9.46
N ILE A 106 -0.09 -6.41 -9.89
CA ILE A 106 -0.35 -6.73 -11.28
C ILE A 106 -0.69 -5.43 -12.00
N ILE A 107 0.01 -5.17 -13.10
CA ILE A 107 -0.24 -4.01 -13.95
C ILE A 107 -0.43 -4.41 -15.40
N ASN A 108 -1.13 -3.58 -16.15
CA ASN A 108 -1.12 -3.59 -17.60
C ASN A 108 0.13 -2.85 -18.12
N TYR A 109 1.07 -3.60 -18.67
CA TYR A 109 2.28 -3.10 -19.29
C TYR A 109 2.23 -3.39 -20.80
N ASP A 110 2.03 -2.36 -21.61
CA ASP A 110 1.95 -2.41 -23.07
C ASP A 110 0.93 -3.44 -23.61
N GLY A 111 -0.23 -3.53 -22.94
CA GLY A 111 -1.32 -4.44 -23.33
C GLY A 111 -1.17 -5.87 -22.83
N LYS A 112 -0.16 -6.16 -22.01
CA LYS A 112 0.05 -7.45 -21.34
C LYS A 112 0.01 -7.28 -19.83
N LEU A 113 -0.38 -8.34 -19.12
CA LEU A 113 -0.24 -8.39 -17.67
C LEU A 113 1.24 -8.57 -17.33
N ALA A 114 1.72 -7.79 -16.38
CA ALA A 114 3.06 -7.87 -15.84
C ALA A 114 3.02 -7.73 -14.32
N TRP A 115 4.00 -8.34 -13.65
CA TRP A 115 4.21 -8.09 -12.24
C TRP A 115 5.10 -6.85 -12.09
N ALA A 116 4.72 -5.96 -11.17
CA ALA A 116 5.47 -4.78 -10.82
C ALA A 116 5.86 -4.81 -9.35
N ASN A 117 7.12 -4.48 -9.05
CA ASN A 117 7.57 -4.18 -7.70
C ASN A 117 7.93 -2.71 -7.61
N TRP A 118 7.24 -1.98 -6.75
CA TRP A 118 7.59 -0.62 -6.39
C TRP A 118 8.24 -0.61 -5.01
N ASN A 119 9.56 -0.41 -4.97
CA ASN A 119 10.31 -0.32 -3.73
C ASN A 119 10.50 1.15 -3.34
N LEU A 120 10.26 1.45 -2.07
CA LEU A 120 10.18 2.79 -1.51
C LEU A 120 11.02 2.85 -0.24
N SER A 121 12.06 3.68 -0.24
CA SER A 121 12.88 3.99 0.93
C SER A 121 12.62 5.44 1.38
N PHE A 122 12.32 5.63 2.66
CA PHE A 122 11.85 6.91 3.19
C PHE A 122 12.21 7.11 4.68
N ASN A 123 12.22 8.36 5.15
CA ASN A 123 12.60 8.68 6.53
C ASN A 123 11.50 8.40 7.55
N LYS A 124 10.23 8.54 7.17
CA LYS A 124 9.09 8.29 8.05
C LYS A 124 7.83 8.00 7.25
N PHE A 125 6.92 7.27 7.86
CA PHE A 125 5.57 7.10 7.35
C PHE A 125 4.54 7.51 8.39
N ASP A 126 3.35 7.82 7.90
CA ASP A 126 2.14 7.90 8.69
C ASP A 126 1.00 7.22 7.93
N PHE A 127 0.30 6.30 8.58
CA PHE A 127 -0.85 5.62 8.01
C PHE A 127 -2.11 5.95 8.77
N TYR A 128 -3.15 6.39 8.06
CA TYR A 128 -4.34 7.00 8.63
C TYR A 128 -5.62 6.31 8.14
N TRP A 129 -6.65 6.28 8.98
CA TRP A 129 -8.00 5.82 8.61
C TRP A 129 -9.08 6.49 9.47
N ASN A 130 -10.34 6.37 9.09
CA ASN A 130 -11.48 6.84 9.90
C ASN A 130 -12.25 5.67 10.50
N ASN A 131 -12.62 4.70 9.68
CA ASN A 131 -13.53 3.64 10.06
C ASN A 131 -12.84 2.29 9.95
N HIS A 132 -13.24 1.38 10.84
CA HIS A 132 -12.73 0.02 10.86
C HIS A 132 -13.80 -0.91 11.45
N VAL A 133 -13.70 -2.18 11.08
CA VAL A 133 -14.42 -3.29 11.72
C VAL A 133 -13.42 -4.31 12.23
N THR A 134 -13.82 -5.07 13.24
CA THR A 134 -13.04 -6.23 13.67
C THR A 134 -13.08 -7.33 12.62
N PHE A 135 -12.12 -8.25 12.69
CA PHE A 135 -12.10 -9.40 11.78
C PHE A 135 -13.33 -10.31 11.94
N GLU A 136 -13.88 -10.42 13.16
CA GLU A 136 -15.11 -11.17 13.41
C GLU A 136 -16.32 -10.52 12.75
N GLU A 137 -16.46 -9.20 12.88
CA GLU A 137 -17.54 -8.44 12.22
C GLU A 137 -17.43 -8.55 10.69
N TRP A 138 -16.22 -8.41 10.15
CA TRP A 138 -15.97 -8.56 8.71
C TRP A 138 -16.34 -9.96 8.19
N LYS A 139 -15.97 -11.02 8.92
CA LYS A 139 -16.39 -12.40 8.59
C LYS A 139 -17.91 -12.58 8.60
N ASN A 140 -18.62 -11.78 9.38
CA ASN A 140 -20.08 -11.75 9.43
C ASN A 140 -20.69 -10.79 8.38
N GLY A 141 -19.88 -10.21 7.48
CA GLY A 141 -20.31 -9.36 6.37
C GLY A 141 -20.35 -7.87 6.68
N ALA A 142 -19.83 -7.42 7.82
CA ALA A 142 -19.70 -5.99 8.09
C ALA A 142 -18.63 -5.36 7.18
N VAL A 143 -18.86 -4.11 6.77
CA VAL A 143 -17.94 -3.32 5.95
C VAL A 143 -17.58 -2.05 6.71
N ALA A 144 -16.31 -1.66 6.65
CA ALA A 144 -15.87 -0.38 7.16
C ALA A 144 -16.07 0.69 6.07
N GLU A 145 -17.20 1.40 6.13
CA GLU A 145 -17.49 2.58 5.28
C GLU A 145 -16.77 3.83 5.80
#